data_AF-A0A524FNZ9-F1
#
_entry.id   AF-A0A524FNZ9-F1
#
_cell.length_a   1.000
_cell.length_b   1.000
_cell.length_c   1.000
_cell.angle_alpha   90.00
_cell.angle_beta   90.00
_cell.angle_gamma   90.00
#
_symmetry.space_group_name_H-M   'P 1'
#
loop_
_entity.id
_entity.type
_entity.pdbx_description
1 polymer ?
#
loop_
_entity_poly.entity_id
_entity_poly.type
_entity_poly.pdbx_seq_one_letter_code
_entity_poly.pdbx_strand_id
1 'polypeptide(L)'
;MYTYGPVPSWRYGRSFGVDVTSPPKKCTYNCVYCQLGFTKEHVTSPESIIDSLPPTNDIVNEVSLTIERLDIETIDVITFSGTGEPTLNLDIDKILFEIKSRVAVFQ
;
A
#
# COMPACT_ATOMS: atom_id res chain seq x y z
N MET A 1 -6.37 -7.25 4.44
CA MET A 1 -4.96 -7.55 4.13
C MET A 1 -4.44 -6.37 3.35
N TYR A 2 -3.51 -5.66 3.96
CA TYR A 2 -2.90 -4.42 3.50
C TYR A 2 -1.51 -4.67 2.91
N THR A 3 -1.00 -5.89 2.99
CA THR A 3 0.35 -6.25 2.54
C THR A 3 0.34 -7.34 1.48
N TYR A 4 1.37 -7.40 0.64
CA TYR A 4 1.61 -8.48 -0.31
C TYR A 4 3.07 -8.58 -0.72
N GLY A 5 3.45 -9.71 -1.32
CA GLY A 5 4.84 -9.99 -1.69
C GLY A 5 5.64 -10.57 -0.52
N PRO A 6 6.99 -10.51 -0.57
CA PRO A 6 7.80 -9.77 -1.53
C PRO A 6 7.67 -10.30 -2.97
N VAL A 7 7.52 -9.41 -3.94
CA VAL A 7 7.41 -9.75 -5.37
C VAL A 7 8.66 -9.33 -6.13
N PRO A 8 9.11 -10.10 -7.15
CA PRO A 8 10.23 -9.68 -8.00
C PRO A 8 9.81 -8.47 -8.84
N SER A 9 10.36 -7.30 -8.50
CA SER A 9 10.27 -6.06 -9.24
C SER A 9 11.45 -5.94 -10.19
N TRP A 10 11.14 -5.61 -11.45
CA TRP A 10 12.14 -5.45 -12.50
C TRP A 10 12.98 -4.18 -12.27
N ARG A 11 12.47 -3.23 -11.48
CA ARG A 11 13.10 -1.94 -11.20
C ARG A 11 13.78 -1.86 -9.83
N TYR A 12 13.27 -2.60 -8.84
CA TYR A 12 13.62 -2.38 -7.44
C TYR A 12 14.01 -3.65 -6.68
N GLY A 13 14.29 -4.77 -7.37
CA GLY A 13 14.61 -6.03 -6.70
C GLY A 13 13.35 -6.68 -6.09
N ARG A 14 13.45 -7.23 -4.88
CA ARG A 14 12.34 -7.86 -4.16
C ARG A 14 11.54 -6.81 -3.41
N SER A 15 10.36 -6.49 -3.94
CA SER A 15 9.50 -5.42 -3.45
C SER A 15 8.42 -5.96 -2.51
N PHE A 16 8.35 -5.46 -1.29
CA PHE A 16 7.24 -5.71 -0.37
C PHE A 16 6.17 -4.62 -0.56
N GLY A 17 4.95 -5.03 -0.93
CA GLY A 17 3.88 -4.11 -1.29
C GLY A 17 2.96 -3.79 -0.13
N VAL A 18 2.55 -2.52 -0.03
CA VAL A 18 1.59 -2.02 0.96
C VAL A 18 0.43 -1.31 0.26
N ASP A 19 -0.77 -1.84 0.42
CA ASP A 19 -2.03 -1.29 -0.10
C ASP A 19 -2.70 -0.40 0.96
N VAL A 20 -2.55 0.91 0.79
CA VAL A 20 -3.13 1.93 1.67
C VAL A 20 -4.57 2.31 1.31
N THR A 21 -5.11 1.76 0.22
CA THR A 21 -6.47 2.06 -0.26
C THR A 21 -7.46 0.96 0.06
N SER A 22 -6.99 -0.29 0.03
CA SER A 22 -7.75 -1.53 0.22
C SER A 22 -8.93 -1.72 -0.73
N PRO A 23 -9.33 -2.97 -1.01
CA PRO A 23 -10.57 -3.23 -1.75
C PRO A 23 -11.80 -2.55 -1.13
N PRO A 24 -12.78 -2.10 -1.93
CA PRO A 24 -12.83 -2.18 -3.39
C PRO A 24 -11.90 -1.17 -4.07
N LYS A 25 -11.66 -1.32 -5.39
CA LYS A 25 -10.76 -0.43 -6.15
C LYS A 25 -11.24 1.04 -6.12
N LYS A 26 -10.44 1.90 -5.48
CA LYS A 26 -10.65 3.36 -5.35
C LYS A 26 -9.64 4.11 -6.23
N CYS A 27 -10.11 4.80 -7.26
CA CYS A 27 -9.24 5.52 -8.18
C CYS A 27 -9.98 6.70 -8.83
N THR A 28 -9.24 7.73 -9.22
CA THR A 28 -9.75 8.86 -10.02
C THR A 28 -9.95 8.48 -11.49
N TYR A 29 -9.32 7.39 -11.94
CA TYR A 29 -9.42 6.87 -13.31
C TYR A 29 -10.15 5.53 -13.35
N ASN A 30 -10.68 5.20 -14.53
CA ASN A 30 -11.25 3.89 -14.85
C ASN A 30 -10.60 3.30 -16.11
N CYS A 31 -9.28 3.12 -16.08
CA CYS A 31 -8.50 2.67 -17.23
C CYS A 31 -8.95 1.28 -17.72
N VAL A 32 -9.26 1.16 -19.01
CA VAL A 32 -9.69 -0.10 -19.65
C VAL A 32 -8.61 -1.20 -19.61
N TYR A 33 -7.35 -0.80 -19.42
CA TYR A 33 -6.18 -1.69 -19.35
C TYR A 33 -5.71 -1.93 -17.91
N CYS A 34 -6.47 -1.50 -16.89
CA CYS A 34 -6.07 -1.72 -15.51
C CYS A 34 -6.13 -3.21 -15.15
N GLN A 35 -5.01 -3.77 -14.70
CA GLN A 35 -4.92 -5.18 -14.27
C GLN A 35 -5.87 -5.54 -13.12
N LEU A 36 -6.28 -4.55 -12.33
CA LEU A 36 -7.23 -4.69 -11.22
C LEU A 36 -8.70 -4.66 -11.69
N GLY A 37 -8.93 -4.48 -12.99
CA GLY A 37 -10.25 -4.34 -13.59
C GLY A 37 -10.86 -2.94 -13.40
N PHE A 38 -12.19 -2.87 -13.58
CA PHE A 38 -12.93 -1.62 -13.50
C PHE A 38 -12.93 -1.02 -12.09
N THR A 39 -12.82 0.31 -12.03
CA THR A 39 -12.94 1.08 -10.80
C THR A 39 -14.34 0.94 -10.24
N LYS A 40 -14.43 0.53 -8.98
CA LYS A 40 -15.70 0.27 -8.28
C LYS A 40 -16.16 1.52 -7.54
N GLU A 41 -15.21 2.29 -7.02
CA GLU A 41 -15.45 3.53 -6.33
C GLU A 41 -14.67 4.65 -7.03
N HIS A 42 -15.41 5.53 -7.71
CA HIS A 42 -14.82 6.61 -8.49
C HIS A 42 -14.57 7.80 -7.58
N VAL A 43 -13.31 8.20 -7.48
CA VAL A 43 -12.87 9.22 -6.53
C VAL A 43 -12.74 10.55 -7.25
N THR A 44 -13.41 11.59 -6.77
CA THR A 44 -13.29 12.95 -7.32
C THR A 44 -12.30 13.81 -6.53
N SER A 45 -12.12 13.51 -5.24
CA SER A 45 -11.09 14.12 -4.39
C SER A 45 -10.68 13.16 -3.26
N PRO A 46 -9.47 13.26 -2.70
CA PRO A 46 -9.04 12.42 -1.58
C PRO A 46 -10.01 12.45 -0.37
N GLU A 47 -10.63 13.60 -0.12
CA GLU A 47 -11.56 13.79 1.00
C GLU A 47 -12.83 12.93 0.86
N SER A 48 -13.23 12.60 -0.37
CA SER A 48 -14.45 11.83 -0.64
C SER A 48 -14.39 10.36 -0.18
N ILE A 49 -13.20 9.86 0.16
CA ILE A 49 -12.99 8.45 0.52
C ILE A 49 -12.44 8.24 1.93
N ILE A 50 -12.24 9.29 2.74
CA ILE A 50 -11.60 9.20 4.07
C ILE A 50 -12.24 8.09 4.93
N ASP A 51 -13.57 8.03 4.98
CA ASP A 51 -14.31 7.07 5.80
C ASP A 51 -14.28 5.63 5.24
N SER A 52 -13.90 5.47 3.98
CA SER A 52 -13.79 4.17 3.29
C SER A 52 -12.38 3.58 3.31
N LEU A 53 -11.40 4.35 3.79
CA LEU A 53 -10.01 3.94 3.86
C LEU A 53 -9.75 3.12 5.13
N PRO A 54 -8.80 2.18 5.07
CA PRO A 54 -8.37 1.44 6.26
C PRO A 54 -7.72 2.38 7.30
N PRO A 55 -7.91 2.11 8.61
CA PRO A 55 -7.22 2.86 9.65
C PRO A 55 -5.70 2.73 9.53
N THR A 56 -4.98 3.84 9.68
CA THR A 56 -3.50 3.88 9.64
C THR A 56 -2.86 2.83 10.55
N ASN A 57 -3.36 2.69 11.79
CA ASN A 57 -2.82 1.73 12.75
C ASN A 57 -2.96 0.27 12.28
N ASP A 58 -4.04 -0.07 11.59
CA ASP A 58 -4.27 -1.44 11.12
C ASP A 58 -3.26 -1.81 10.03
N ILE A 59 -3.00 -0.87 9.11
CA ILE A 59 -2.00 -1.02 8.04
C ILE A 59 -0.61 -1.19 8.64
N VAL A 60 -0.20 -0.27 9.53
CA VAL A 60 1.14 -0.27 10.11
C VAL A 60 1.36 -1.53 10.95
N ASN A 61 0.37 -1.95 11.74
CA ASN A 61 0.47 -3.16 12.55
C ASN A 61 0.58 -4.41 11.66
N GLU A 62 -0.20 -4.50 10.58
CA GLU A 62 -0.08 -5.61 9.63
C GLU A 62 1.30 -5.63 8.95
N VAL A 63 1.82 -4.48 8.54
CA VAL A 63 3.16 -4.34 7.96
C VAL A 63 4.24 -4.83 8.92
N SER A 64 4.25 -4.33 10.16
CA SER A 64 5.24 -4.74 11.18
C SER A 64 5.18 -6.24 11.44
N LEU A 65 3.99 -6.79 11.71
CA LEU A 65 3.81 -8.22 11.99
C LEU A 65 4.17 -9.10 10.79
N THR A 66 3.93 -8.63 9.57
CA THR A 66 4.27 -9.39 8.37
C THR A 66 5.76 -9.40 8.14
N ILE A 67 6.43 -8.26 8.30
CA ILE A 67 7.89 -8.18 8.13
C ILE A 67 8.62 -8.95 9.24
N GLU A 68 8.15 -8.94 10.48
CA GLU A 68 8.70 -9.78 11.56
C GLU A 68 8.65 -11.29 11.27
N ARG A 69 7.66 -11.72 10.47
CA ARG A 69 7.50 -13.12 10.05
C ARG A 69 8.29 -13.46 8.79
N LEU A 70 8.74 -12.46 8.05
CA LEU A 70 9.55 -12.62 6.86
C LEU A 70 11.03 -12.49 7.21
N ASP A 71 11.88 -13.05 6.37
CA ASP A 71 13.30 -12.74 6.41
C ASP A 71 13.52 -11.35 5.79
N ILE A 72 13.90 -10.37 6.61
CA ILE A 72 14.02 -8.97 6.19
C ILE A 72 15.07 -8.77 5.09
N GLU A 73 16.09 -9.63 5.03
CA GLU A 73 17.11 -9.66 3.97
C GLU A 73 16.53 -10.01 2.59
N THR A 74 15.27 -10.48 2.56
CA THR A 74 14.56 -10.79 1.32
C THR A 74 13.73 -9.63 0.78
N ILE A 75 13.81 -8.45 1.42
CA ILE A 75 13.07 -7.24 1.05
C ILE A 75 14.08 -6.14 0.70
N ASP A 76 14.15 -5.80 -0.59
CA ASP A 76 15.00 -4.71 -1.07
C ASP A 76 14.31 -3.34 -0.94
N VAL A 77 12.98 -3.32 -1.03
CA VAL A 77 12.19 -2.08 -0.95
C VAL A 77 10.78 -2.34 -0.41
N ILE A 78 10.22 -1.35 0.29
CA ILE A 78 8.79 -1.28 0.59
C ILE A 78 8.14 -0.28 -0.37
N THR A 79 7.08 -0.70 -1.07
CA THR A 79 6.35 0.12 -2.05
C THR A 79 4.90 0.31 -1.66
N PHE A 80 4.42 1.56 -1.69
CA PHE A 80 2.98 1.82 -1.67
C PHE A 80 2.38 1.60 -3.05
N SER A 81 1.55 0.59 -3.15
CA SER A 81 0.85 0.17 -4.37
C SER A 81 -0.22 -0.82 -3.94
N GLY A 82 -1.34 -0.90 -4.64
CA GLY A 82 -2.41 -1.78 -4.21
C GLY A 82 -3.68 -1.58 -5.02
N THR A 83 -4.81 -1.61 -4.34
CA THR A 83 -6.15 -1.63 -4.93
C THR A 83 -6.65 -0.22 -5.25
N GLY A 84 -5.86 0.58 -5.95
CA GLY A 84 -6.19 1.97 -6.21
C GLY A 84 -4.99 2.85 -6.49
N GLU A 85 -5.22 4.16 -6.44
CA GLU A 85 -4.17 5.18 -6.47
C GLU A 85 -3.74 5.50 -5.03
N PRO A 86 -2.52 5.10 -4.59
CA PRO A 86 -2.10 5.25 -3.20
C PRO A 86 -2.15 6.68 -2.67
N THR A 87 -1.89 7.68 -3.51
CA THR A 87 -1.88 9.10 -3.10
C THR A 87 -3.25 9.65 -2.74
N LEU A 88 -4.33 8.88 -2.95
CA LEU A 88 -5.66 9.26 -2.48
C LEU A 88 -5.84 9.05 -0.97
N ASN A 89 -4.96 8.28 -0.32
CA ASN A 89 -4.93 8.21 1.13
C ASN A 89 -4.14 9.40 1.69
N LEU A 90 -4.85 10.37 2.28
CA LEU A 90 -4.24 11.57 2.85
C LEU A 90 -3.32 11.32 4.06
N ASP A 91 -3.40 10.14 4.68
CA ASP A 91 -2.53 9.71 5.77
C ASP A 91 -1.31 8.90 5.29
N ILE A 92 -1.05 8.83 3.99
CA ILE A 92 0.08 8.07 3.42
C ILE A 92 1.44 8.50 3.99
N ASP A 93 1.61 9.78 4.33
CA ASP A 93 2.82 10.31 4.96
C ASP A 93 2.99 9.77 6.38
N LYS A 94 1.92 9.77 7.20
CA LYS A 94 1.90 9.20 8.54
C LYS A 94 2.23 7.71 8.50
N ILE A 95 1.59 6.97 7.59
CA ILE A 95 1.85 5.54 7.37
C ILE A 95 3.33 5.32 7.02
N LEU A 96 3.90 6.14 6.12
CA LEU A 96 5.31 6.08 5.76
C LEU A 96 6.23 6.32 6.96
N PHE A 97 5.98 7.35 7.77
CA PHE A 97 6.81 7.67 8.92
C PHE A 97 6.74 6.58 10.00
N GLU A 98 5.56 6.02 10.24
CA GLU A 98 5.39 4.93 11.20
C GLU A 98 6.04 3.64 10.74
N ILE A 99 5.93 3.27 9.46
CA ILE A 99 6.61 2.08 8.93
C ILE A 99 8.13 2.25 9.05
N LYS A 100 8.66 3.43 8.67
CA LYS A 100 10.10 3.71 8.77
C LYS A 100 10.63 3.66 10.21
N SER A 101 9.82 4.02 11.20
CA SER A 101 10.26 3.99 12.61
C SER A 101 10.26 2.59 13.20
N ARG A 102 9.45 1.67 12.65
CA ARG A 102 9.31 0.28 13.13
C ARG A 102 10.15 -0.73 12.36
N VAL A 103 10.57 -0.41 11.14
CA VAL A 103 11.22 -1.36 10.24
C VAL A 103 12.51 -0.80 9.65
N ALA A 104 13.61 -1.50 9.88
CA ALA A 104 14.93 -1.15 9.35
C ALA A 104 15.22 -1.90 8.03
N VAL A 105 14.42 -1.65 6.97
CA VAL A 105 14.69 -2.21 5.63
C VAL A 105 15.86 -1.49 4.94
N PHE A 106 16.19 -0.27 5.37
CA PHE A 106 17.25 0.55 4.77
C PHE A 106 18.51 0.50 5.65
N GLN A 107 19.51 -0.29 5.28
CA GLN A 107 20.89 -0.11 5.71
C GLN A 107 21.67 0.74 4.71
#